data_AF-A0A285U7Y0-F1
#
_entry.id   AF-A0A285U7Y0-F1
#
_cell.length_a   1.000
_cell.length_b   1.000
_cell.length_c   1.000
_cell.angle_alpha   90.00
_cell.angle_beta   90.00
_cell.angle_gamma   90.00
#
_symmetry.space_group_name_H-M   'P 1'
#
loop_
_entity.id
_entity.type
_entity.pdbx_description
1 polymer ?
#
loop_
_entity_poly.entity_id
_entity_poly.type
_entity_poly.pdbx_seq_one_letter_code
_entity_poly.pdbx_strand_id
1 'polypeptide(L)'
;MAELNQEPMTKAQLEYLRRQRTREMRQQLVSFGLMIFLTFIAFGLAGMEIIPAQFTIPIVLGFAFIQVILQFYYFMHMKDNGHQFAKLFMLTGFYFALAFCVTFVYIVWIGAPVN
;
A
#
# COMPACT_ATOMS: atom_id res chain seq x y z
N MET A 1 2.24 -27.91 30.16
CA MET A 1 3.71 -28.11 30.15
C MET A 1 4.32 -27.34 28.97
N ALA A 2 4.24 -26.02 29.02
CA ALA A 2 5.13 -25.16 28.25
C ALA A 2 5.57 -24.08 29.23
N GLU A 3 6.55 -24.43 30.05
CA GLU A 3 7.27 -23.46 30.85
C GLU A 3 7.94 -22.52 29.86
N LEU A 4 7.31 -21.37 29.61
CA LEU A 4 7.95 -20.22 28.98
C LEU A 4 9.05 -19.80 29.96
N ASN A 5 10.22 -20.41 29.79
CA ASN A 5 11.47 -19.96 30.38
C ASN A 5 11.77 -18.59 29.76
N GLN A 6 11.08 -17.56 30.28
CA GLN A 6 11.34 -16.17 29.97
C GLN A 6 12.67 -15.84 30.64
N GLU A 7 13.77 -16.16 29.96
CA GLU A 7 15.03 -15.51 30.30
C GLU A 7 14.77 -14.00 30.24
N PRO A 8 15.00 -13.26 31.35
CA PRO A 8 14.75 -11.83 31.37
C PRO A 8 15.66 -11.19 30.33
N MET A 9 15.06 -10.64 29.27
CA MET A 9 15.80 -9.95 28.21
C MET A 9 16.77 -8.96 28.84
N THR A 10 18.07 -9.18 28.64
CA THR A 10 19.11 -8.31 29.18
C THR A 10 18.85 -6.87 28.73
N LYS A 11 19.13 -5.86 29.57
CA LYS A 11 18.89 -4.45 29.24
C LYS A 11 19.46 -4.03 27.87
N ALA A 12 20.59 -4.63 27.48
CA ALA A 12 21.20 -4.47 26.16
C ALA A 12 20.32 -4.96 24.98
N GLN A 13 19.61 -6.08 25.13
CA GLN A 13 18.67 -6.60 24.12
C GLN A 13 17.45 -5.69 23.97
N LEU A 14 16.94 -5.16 25.08
CA LEU A 14 15.84 -4.19 25.11
C LEU A 14 16.20 -2.88 24.40
N GLU A 15 17.40 -2.36 24.64
CA GLU A 15 17.92 -1.18 23.93
C GLU A 15 18.13 -1.43 22.43
N TYR A 16 18.63 -2.62 22.06
CA TYR A 16 18.78 -3.02 20.66
C TYR A 16 17.43 -3.04 19.94
N LEU A 17 16.41 -3.70 20.50
CA LEU A 17 15.06 -3.72 19.95
C LEU A 17 14.47 -2.31 19.82
N ARG A 18 14.65 -1.45 20.84
CA ARG A 18 14.14 -0.07 20.82
C ARG A 18 14.75 0.75 19.67
N ARG A 19 16.06 0.59 19.43
CA ARG A 19 16.75 1.22 18.29
C ARG A 19 16.29 0.68 16.95
N GLN A 20 16.05 -0.62 16.84
CA GLN A 20 15.53 -1.27 15.63
C GLN A 20 14.12 -0.76 15.28
N ARG A 21 13.20 -0.78 16.25
CA ARG A 21 11.82 -0.25 16.09
C ARG A 21 11.79 1.21 15.64
N THR A 22 12.70 2.02 16.18
CA THR A 22 12.78 3.45 15.83
C THR A 22 13.22 3.65 14.38
N ARG A 23 14.12 2.80 13.85
CA ARG A 23 14.53 2.85 12.44
C ARG A 23 13.39 2.39 11.51
N GLU A 24 12.66 1.36 11.89
CA GLU A 24 11.49 0.86 11.15
C GLU A 24 10.38 1.93 11.09
N MET A 25 10.05 2.56 12.22
CA MET A 25 9.07 3.65 12.27
C MET A 25 9.48 4.84 11.38
N ARG A 26 10.75 5.22 11.36
CA ARG A 26 11.22 6.33 10.51
C ARG A 26 11.01 6.04 9.03
N GLN A 27 11.29 4.81 8.60
CA GLN A 27 11.05 4.43 7.20
C GLN A 27 9.56 4.47 6.87
N GLN A 28 8.71 3.96 7.76
CA GLN A 28 7.26 4.00 7.56
C GLN A 28 6.72 5.44 7.49
N LEU A 29 7.21 6.34 8.34
CA LEU A 29 6.82 7.76 8.32
C LEU A 29 7.26 8.47 7.03
N VAL A 30 8.47 8.19 6.53
CA VAL A 30 8.96 8.78 5.27
C VAL A 30 8.09 8.36 4.10
N SER A 31 7.74 7.08 4.03
CA SER A 31 6.89 6.55 2.96
C SER A 31 5.46 7.07 3.04
N PHE A 32 4.91 7.16 4.25
CA PHE A 32 3.60 7.75 4.49
C PHE A 32 3.57 9.24 4.05
N GLY A 33 4.60 10.00 4.40
CA GLY A 33 4.76 11.39 3.95
C GLY A 33 4.84 11.50 2.43
N LEU A 34 5.57 10.61 1.76
CA LEU A 34 5.68 10.56 0.30
C LEU A 34 4.32 10.30 -0.38
N MET A 35 3.51 9.38 0.17
CA MET A 35 2.18 9.07 -0.36
C MET A 35 1.27 10.29 -0.29
N ILE A 36 1.22 10.95 0.88
CA ILE A 36 0.43 12.16 1.09
C ILE A 36 0.86 13.25 0.10
N PHE A 37 2.17 13.46 -0.06
CA PHE A 37 2.71 14.44 -0.99
C PHE A 37 2.26 14.19 -2.43
N LEU A 38 2.39 12.95 -2.92
CA LEU A 38 1.94 12.56 -4.25
C LEU A 38 0.40 12.69 -4.41
N THR A 39 -0.39 12.43 -3.36
CA THR A 39 -1.85 12.63 -3.44
C THR A 39 -2.24 14.11 -3.51
N PHE A 40 -1.53 14.99 -2.79
CA PHE A 40 -1.78 16.42 -2.89
C PHE A 40 -1.49 16.98 -4.28
N ILE A 41 -0.47 16.45 -4.96
CA ILE A 41 -0.19 16.83 -6.36
C ILE A 41 -1.34 16.39 -7.28
N ALA A 42 -1.83 15.15 -7.13
CA ALA A 42 -2.93 14.64 -7.94
C ALA A 42 -4.23 15.45 -7.72
N PHE A 43 -4.55 15.80 -6.46
CA PHE A 43 -5.71 16.64 -6.16
C PHE A 43 -5.53 18.08 -6.61
N GLY A 44 -4.33 18.65 -6.49
CA GLY A 44 -4.03 19.98 -7.01
C GLY A 44 -4.19 20.05 -8.52
N LEU A 45 -3.74 19.02 -9.24
CA LEU A 45 -3.92 18.91 -10.68
C LEU A 45 -5.40 18.78 -11.07
N ALA A 46 -6.18 18.00 -10.31
CA ALA A 46 -7.61 17.82 -10.55
C ALA A 46 -8.46 19.06 -10.19
N GLY A 47 -8.14 19.73 -9.08
CA GLY A 47 -8.97 20.79 -8.51
C GLY A 47 -8.71 22.19 -9.08
N MET A 48 -7.54 22.45 -9.66
CA MET A 48 -7.25 23.74 -10.30
C MET A 48 -7.74 23.83 -11.75
N GLU A 49 -8.24 22.73 -12.34
CA GLU A 49 -8.76 22.64 -13.73
C GLU A 49 -7.85 23.29 -14.80
N ILE A 50 -6.54 23.38 -14.55
CA ILE A 50 -5.56 24.05 -15.43
C ILE A 50 -5.45 23.32 -16.78
N ILE A 51 -5.74 22.01 -16.78
CA ILE A 51 -5.64 21.11 -17.93
C ILE A 51 -7.06 20.57 -18.25
N PRO A 52 -7.42 20.42 -19.53
CA PRO A 52 -8.71 19.85 -19.92
C PRO A 52 -8.98 18.51 -19.25
N ALA A 53 -10.20 18.30 -18.77
CA ALA A 53 -10.60 17.10 -18.01
C ALA A 53 -10.23 15.77 -18.70
N GLN A 54 -10.29 15.73 -20.04
CA GLN A 54 -9.87 14.59 -20.86
C GLN A 54 -8.42 14.15 -20.64
N PHE A 55 -7.51 15.06 -20.29
CA PHE A 55 -6.11 14.75 -19.98
C PHE A 55 -5.88 14.61 -18.47
N THR A 56 -6.61 15.36 -17.65
CA THR A 56 -6.50 15.28 -16.18
C THR A 56 -6.91 13.91 -15.66
N ILE A 57 -8.02 13.34 -16.16
CA ILE A 57 -8.53 12.02 -15.75
C ILE A 57 -7.49 10.90 -15.89
N PRO A 58 -6.88 10.65 -17.07
CA PRO A 58 -5.90 9.56 -17.21
C PRO A 58 -4.61 9.82 -16.42
N ILE A 59 -4.19 11.09 -16.25
CA ILE A 59 -3.00 11.43 -15.45
C ILE A 59 -3.25 11.11 -13.98
N VAL A 60 -4.38 11.54 -13.42
CA VAL A 60 -4.75 11.27 -12.02
C VAL A 60 -4.95 9.77 -11.79
N LEU A 61 -5.54 9.06 -12.76
CA LEU A 61 -5.67 7.60 -12.70
C LEU A 61 -4.30 6.91 -12.70
N GLY A 62 -3.34 7.40 -13.48
CA GLY A 62 -1.96 6.94 -13.45
C GLY A 62 -1.29 7.17 -12.09
N PHE A 63 -1.47 8.35 -11.50
CA PHE A 63 -1.01 8.62 -10.13
C PHE A 63 -1.68 7.69 -9.11
N ALA A 64 -2.99 7.43 -9.23
CA ALA A 64 -3.71 6.50 -8.36
C ALA A 64 -3.15 5.07 -8.47
N PHE A 65 -2.78 4.62 -9.66
CA PHE A 65 -2.17 3.31 -9.85
C PHE A 65 -0.77 3.22 -9.20
N ILE A 66 0.07 4.25 -9.40
CA ILE A 66 1.38 4.35 -8.73
C ILE A 66 1.21 4.36 -7.21
N GLN A 67 0.19 5.05 -6.69
CA GLN A 67 -0.12 5.08 -5.26
C GLN A 67 -0.45 3.70 -4.72
N VAL A 68 -1.28 2.91 -5.41
CA VAL A 68 -1.57 1.53 -5.01
C VAL A 68 -0.28 0.71 -4.93
N ILE A 69 0.59 0.78 -5.93
CA ILE A 69 1.87 0.05 -5.93
C ILE A 69 2.78 0.51 -4.78
N LEU A 70 2.95 1.81 -4.58
CA LEU A 70 3.79 2.35 -3.51
C LEU A 70 3.23 2.01 -2.13
N GLN A 71 1.90 2.01 -1.97
CA GLN A 71 1.23 1.57 -0.75
C GLN A 71 1.53 0.10 -0.47
N PHE A 72 1.38 -0.77 -1.47
CA PHE A 72 1.73 -2.18 -1.34
C PHE A 72 3.23 -2.41 -1.03
N TYR A 73 4.14 -1.70 -1.70
CA TYR A 73 5.59 -1.87 -1.52
C TYR A 73 6.11 -1.40 -0.15
N TYR A 74 5.54 -0.33 0.42
CA TYR A 74 6.02 0.22 1.68
C TYR A 74 5.28 -0.27 2.93
N PHE A 75 3.98 -0.56 2.84
CA PHE A 75 3.27 -1.22 3.96
C PHE A 75 3.77 -2.64 4.17
N MET A 76 4.17 -3.32 3.09
CA MET A 76 4.77 -4.64 3.17
C MET A 76 6.29 -4.48 3.13
N HIS A 77 6.89 -4.37 4.31
CA HIS A 77 8.32 -4.26 4.59
C HIS A 77 9.11 -5.46 4.01
N MET A 78 9.21 -5.56 2.67
CA MET A 78 9.97 -6.57 1.91
C MET A 78 11.49 -6.43 2.08
N LYS A 79 11.95 -5.75 3.12
CA LYS A 79 13.37 -5.65 3.45
C LYS A 79 13.87 -6.84 4.27
N ASP A 80 12.99 -7.67 4.84
CA ASP A 80 13.41 -8.86 5.59
C ASP A 80 13.22 -10.17 4.80
N ASN A 81 14.35 -10.87 4.61
CA ASN A 81 14.64 -11.96 3.66
C ASN A 81 13.91 -13.30 3.89
N GLY A 82 12.71 -13.33 4.50
CA GLY A 82 12.07 -14.59 4.95
C GLY A 82 10.61 -14.84 4.55
N HIS A 83 9.88 -13.86 4.01
CA HIS A 83 8.40 -13.94 3.94
C HIS A 83 7.85 -14.20 2.52
N GLN A 84 8.24 -15.32 1.92
CA GLN A 84 7.63 -15.85 0.68
C GLN A 84 6.09 -15.95 0.79
N PHE A 85 5.59 -16.28 1.98
CA PHE A 85 4.16 -16.43 2.26
C PHE A 85 3.38 -15.12 2.18
N ALA A 86 3.95 -14.01 2.67
CA ALA A 86 3.30 -12.71 2.61
C ALA A 86 3.22 -12.19 1.17
N LYS A 87 4.28 -12.44 0.37
CA LYS A 87 4.31 -12.09 -1.05
C LYS A 87 3.27 -12.89 -1.85
N LEU A 88 3.12 -14.18 -1.56
CA LEU A 88 2.07 -15.02 -2.16
C LEU A 88 0.66 -14.53 -1.79
N PHE A 89 0.41 -14.27 -0.50
CA PHE A 89 -0.90 -13.79 -0.05
C PHE A 89 -1.27 -12.42 -0.66
N MET A 90 -0.27 -11.56 -0.88
CA MET A 90 -0.48 -10.29 -1.59
C MET A 90 -0.75 -10.47 -3.07
N LEU A 91 -0.03 -11.36 -3.76
CA LEU A 91 -0.29 -11.64 -5.18
C LEU A 91 -1.71 -12.18 -5.36
N THR A 92 -2.15 -13.10 -4.48
CA THR A 92 -3.52 -13.61 -4.50
C THR A 92 -4.54 -12.52 -4.15
N GLY A 93 -4.27 -11.68 -3.15
CA GLY A 93 -5.15 -10.56 -2.79
C GLY A 93 -5.31 -9.55 -3.91
N PHE A 94 -4.22 -9.22 -4.61
CA PHE A 94 -4.23 -8.35 -5.79
C PHE A 94 -5.00 -8.98 -6.95
N TYR A 95 -4.83 -10.29 -7.18
CA TYR A 95 -5.59 -11.04 -8.17
C TYR A 95 -7.10 -10.99 -7.88
N PHE A 96 -7.52 -11.24 -6.65
CA PHE A 96 -8.93 -11.15 -6.26
C PHE A 96 -9.47 -9.72 -6.35
N ALA A 97 -8.69 -8.71 -5.95
CA ALA A 97 -9.10 -7.31 -6.07
C ALA A 97 -9.36 -6.91 -7.54
N LEU A 98 -8.45 -7.30 -8.46
CA LEU A 98 -8.65 -7.10 -9.89
C LEU A 98 -9.85 -7.90 -10.40
N ALA A 99 -9.99 -9.17 -10.03
CA ALA A 99 -11.11 -10.00 -10.43
C ALA A 99 -12.45 -9.41 -9.98
N PHE A 100 -12.54 -8.90 -8.75
CA PHE A 100 -13.74 -8.22 -8.27
C PHE A 100 -13.99 -6.91 -9.01
N CYS A 101 -13.00 -6.04 -9.20
CA CYS A 101 -13.17 -4.82 -9.99
C CYS A 101 -13.70 -5.11 -11.40
N VAL A 102 -13.12 -6.09 -12.10
CA VAL A 102 -13.56 -6.49 -13.44
C VAL A 102 -14.99 -7.05 -13.40
N THR A 103 -15.30 -7.89 -12.41
CA THR A 103 -16.64 -8.49 -12.27
C THR A 103 -17.69 -7.44 -11.96
N PHE A 104 -17.41 -6.48 -11.07
CA PHE A 104 -18.33 -5.39 -10.75
C PHE A 104 -18.52 -4.43 -11.92
N VAL A 105 -17.45 -4.08 -12.66
CA VAL A 105 -17.58 -3.30 -13.90
C VAL A 105 -18.43 -4.05 -14.92
N TYR A 106 -18.22 -5.36 -15.08
CA TYR A 106 -19.02 -6.19 -15.97
C TYR A 106 -20.50 -6.23 -15.57
N ILE A 107 -20.80 -6.44 -14.28
CA ILE A 107 -22.18 -6.47 -13.77
C ILE A 107 -22.86 -5.10 -13.91
N VAL A 108 -22.18 -4.02 -13.53
CA VAL A 108 -22.77 -2.67 -13.52
C VAL A 108 -22.93 -2.10 -14.92
N TRP A 109 -21.98 -2.38 -15.82
CA TRP A 109 -21.91 -1.73 -17.14
C TRP A 109 -22.39 -2.61 -18.29
N ILE A 110 -22.27 -3.94 -18.18
CA ILE A 110 -22.71 -4.91 -19.18
C ILE A 110 -23.97 -5.70 -18.74
N GLY A 111 -24.27 -5.75 -17.44
CA GLY A 111 -25.48 -6.37 -16.91
C GLY A 111 -26.73 -5.49 -16.95
N ALA A 112 -26.59 -4.20 -17.30
CA ALA A 112 -27.74 -3.37 -17.64
C ALA A 112 -28.30 -3.86 -18.99
N PRO A 113 -29.60 -4.21 -19.10
CA PRO A 113 -30.17 -4.64 -20.36
C PRO A 113 -29.90 -3.57 -21.41
N VAL A 114 -29.31 -4.00 -22.52
CA VAL A 114 -29.16 -3.23 -23.74
C VAL A 114 -30.58 -2.89 -24.20
N ASN A 115 -31.07 -1.73 -23.77
CA ASN A 115 -32.33 -1.14 -24.21
C ASN A 115 -32.01 0.01 -25.17
#